data_AF-A0AAU0VFA3-F1
#
_entry.id   AF-A0AAU0VFA3-F1
#
_cell.length_a   1.000
_cell.length_b   1.000
_cell.length_c   1.000
_cell.angle_alpha   90.00
_cell.angle_beta   90.00
_cell.angle_gamma   90.00
#
_symmetry.space_group_name_H-M   'P 1'
#
loop_
_entity.id
_entity.type
_entity.pdbx_description
1 polymer ?
#
loop_
_entity_poly.entity_id
_entity_poly.type
_entity_poly.pdbx_seq_one_letter_code
_entity_poly.pdbx_strand_id
1 'polypeptide(L)'
;MTTAPAPARRDAEATKAAILKAARHLLARHAHADITLKAVAERAGVSPPLVLKYFGNKDALFARVMSFDTDADDLLDAPLAGLGRHMVRHVLASQRDRGADPLLRIAFAPLHGDRGDILRANFRAQVTDRLAARLTGPDAGLRAELAVAALIGLGVMYGIARGPRLRESGPDEVADRYGPLVQAQLTPGA
;
A
#
# COMPACT_ATOMS: atom_id res chain seq x y z
N MET A 1 9.11 36.85 12.50
CA MET A 1 7.81 36.24 12.81
C MET A 1 7.98 34.74 12.75
N THR A 2 8.09 34.08 13.91
CA THR A 2 8.36 32.64 13.99
C THR A 2 7.04 31.92 14.24
N THR A 3 6.52 31.24 13.22
CA THR A 3 5.40 30.31 13.38
C THR A 3 5.98 28.91 13.48
N ALA A 4 6.05 28.37 14.71
CA ALA A 4 6.32 26.95 14.93
C ALA A 4 5.05 26.29 15.49
N PRO A 5 4.39 25.46 14.68
CA PRO A 5 3.84 24.22 15.24
C PRO A 5 4.03 23.04 14.28
N ALA A 6 4.60 21.92 14.77
CA ALA A 6 4.12 20.54 14.53
C ALA A 6 5.09 19.43 15.00
N PRO A 7 5.24 19.18 16.32
CA PRO A 7 5.76 17.90 16.81
C PRO A 7 4.65 16.83 16.97
N ALA A 8 3.50 17.19 17.57
CA ALA A 8 2.47 16.21 17.98
C ALA A 8 1.78 15.44 16.85
N ARG A 9 1.60 16.05 15.67
CA ARG A 9 0.94 15.39 14.52
C ARG A 9 1.81 14.31 13.90
N ARG A 10 3.13 14.52 13.87
CA ARG A 10 4.09 13.55 13.31
C ARG A 10 4.18 12.30 14.19
N ASP A 11 4.14 12.48 15.51
CA ASP A 11 4.13 11.38 16.48
C ASP A 11 2.86 10.53 16.40
N ALA A 12 1.70 11.16 16.18
CA ALA A 12 0.43 10.45 16.03
C ALA A 12 0.41 9.55 14.79
N GLU A 13 0.87 10.04 13.63
CA GLU A 13 0.93 9.25 12.39
C GLU A 13 1.97 8.13 12.47
N ALA A 14 3.13 8.39 13.07
CA ALA A 14 4.13 7.35 13.33
C ALA A 14 3.57 6.24 14.24
N THR A 15 2.81 6.62 15.27
CA THR A 15 2.16 5.67 16.19
C THR A 15 1.11 4.82 15.48
N LYS A 16 0.22 5.43 14.68
CA LYS A 16 -0.76 4.69 13.89
C LYS A 16 -0.09 3.72 12.93
N ALA A 17 0.99 4.15 12.26
CA ALA A 17 1.74 3.30 11.34
C ALA A 17 2.37 2.09 12.06
N ALA A 18 2.92 2.28 13.27
CA ALA A 18 3.47 1.20 14.09
C ALA A 18 2.39 0.18 14.50
N ILE A 19 1.21 0.66 14.93
CA ILE A 19 0.07 -0.20 15.29
C ILE A 19 -0.40 -1.02 14.09
N LEU A 20 -0.58 -0.40 12.92
CA LEU A 20 -0.97 -1.10 11.69
C LEU A 20 0.08 -2.12 11.26
N LYS A 21 1.37 -1.82 11.41
CA LYS A 21 2.47 -2.75 11.11
C LYS A 21 2.45 -3.96 12.04
N ALA A 22 2.20 -3.76 13.33
CA ALA A 22 2.07 -4.83 14.31
C ALA A 22 0.86 -5.73 14.02
N ALA A 23 -0.31 -5.13 13.76
CA ALA A 23 -1.53 -5.86 13.44
C ALA A 23 -1.37 -6.72 12.17
N ARG A 24 -0.74 -6.17 11.12
CA ARG A 24 -0.38 -6.92 9.91
C ARG A 24 0.53 -8.12 10.18
N HIS A 25 1.54 -7.93 11.01
CA HIS A 25 2.46 -9.00 11.35
C HIS A 25 1.75 -10.17 12.04
N LEU A 26 0.80 -9.86 12.93
CA LEU A 26 0.02 -10.85 13.66
C LEU A 26 -0.99 -11.55 12.74
N LEU A 27 -1.66 -10.81 11.84
CA LEU A 27 -2.56 -11.39 10.83
C LEU A 27 -1.88 -12.40 9.91
N ALA A 28 -0.62 -12.16 9.57
CA ALA A 28 0.14 -13.08 8.73
C ALA A 28 0.47 -14.42 9.42
N ARG A 29 0.27 -14.52 10.75
CA ARG A 29 0.71 -15.67 11.57
C ARG A 29 -0.40 -16.34 12.37
N HIS A 30 -1.51 -15.64 12.61
CA HIS A 30 -2.56 -16.09 13.52
C HIS A 30 -3.95 -15.91 12.91
N ALA A 31 -4.93 -16.67 13.40
CA ALA A 31 -6.32 -16.42 13.04
C ALA A 31 -6.80 -15.09 13.62
N HIS A 32 -7.72 -14.41 12.94
CA HIS A 32 -8.25 -13.12 13.41
C HIS A 32 -8.81 -13.24 14.84
N ALA A 33 -9.55 -14.31 15.14
CA ALA A 33 -10.12 -14.58 16.45
C ALA A 33 -9.07 -14.57 17.58
N ASP A 34 -7.87 -15.12 17.32
CA ASP A 34 -6.82 -15.31 18.32
C ASP A 34 -6.00 -14.03 18.60
N ILE A 35 -6.10 -13.02 17.74
CA ILE A 35 -5.32 -11.78 17.92
C ILE A 35 -6.06 -10.83 18.85
N THR A 36 -5.44 -10.43 19.95
CA THR A 36 -6.01 -9.44 20.88
C THR A 36 -5.45 -8.04 20.62
N LEU A 37 -6.21 -6.99 20.97
CA LEU A 37 -5.69 -5.61 20.94
C LEU A 37 -4.47 -5.43 21.85
N LYS A 38 -4.38 -6.20 22.94
CA LYS A 38 -3.22 -6.22 23.83
C LYS A 38 -1.96 -6.72 23.11
N ALA A 39 -2.07 -7.84 22.38
CA ALA A 39 -0.95 -8.39 21.60
C ALA A 39 -0.49 -7.42 20.50
N VAL A 40 -1.42 -6.71 19.85
CA VAL A 40 -1.09 -5.65 18.89
C VAL A 40 -0.31 -4.52 19.56
N ALA A 41 -0.82 -4.03 20.71
CA ALA A 41 -0.23 -2.92 21.44
C ALA A 41 1.20 -3.24 21.91
N GLU A 42 1.38 -4.42 22.51
CA GLU A 42 2.68 -4.93 22.95
C GLU A 42 3.68 -4.97 21.79
N ARG A 43 3.27 -5.53 20.65
CA ARG A 43 4.13 -5.60 19.48
C ARG A 43 4.42 -4.24 18.85
N ALA A 44 3.50 -3.30 18.93
CA ALA A 44 3.69 -1.94 18.45
C ALA A 44 4.50 -1.07 19.43
N GLY A 45 4.79 -1.55 20.64
CA GLY A 45 5.48 -0.79 21.68
C GLY A 45 4.62 0.34 22.26
N VAL A 46 3.29 0.16 22.30
CA VAL A 46 2.34 1.17 22.78
C VAL A 46 1.40 0.59 23.83
N SER A 47 0.64 1.45 24.53
CA SER A 47 -0.36 0.99 25.49
C SER A 47 -1.66 0.55 24.79
N PRO A 48 -2.38 -0.48 25.28
CA PRO A 48 -3.66 -0.91 24.71
C PRO A 48 -4.72 0.20 24.60
N PRO A 49 -4.88 1.12 25.59
CA PRO A 49 -5.80 2.25 25.45
C PRO A 49 -5.48 3.16 24.26
N LEU A 50 -4.20 3.28 23.87
CA LEU A 50 -3.82 4.09 22.73
C LEU A 50 -4.26 3.46 21.40
N VAL A 51 -4.29 2.13 21.32
CA VAL A 51 -4.85 1.40 20.18
C VAL A 51 -6.36 1.64 20.07
N LEU A 52 -7.09 1.50 21.18
CA LEU A 52 -8.52 1.82 21.24
C LEU A 52 -8.80 3.28 20.86
N LYS A 53 -7.99 4.22 21.36
CA LYS A 53 -8.14 5.65 21.03
C LYS A 53 -8.03 5.91 19.53
N TYR A 54 -7.12 5.25 18.81
CA TYR A 54 -6.92 5.49 17.38
C TYR A 54 -7.84 4.69 16.47
N PHE A 55 -8.23 3.47 16.86
CA PHE A 55 -8.94 2.54 15.97
C PHE A 55 -10.31 2.12 16.51
N GLY A 56 -10.67 2.54 17.73
CA GLY A 56 -11.92 2.15 18.38
C GLY A 56 -11.85 0.71 18.89
N ASN A 57 -12.11 -0.25 18.02
CA ASN A 57 -12.20 -1.67 18.38
C ASN A 57 -11.32 -2.55 17.49
N LYS A 58 -11.31 -3.86 17.80
CA LYS A 58 -10.57 -4.88 17.05
C LYS A 58 -10.99 -4.86 15.58
N ASP A 59 -12.27 -5.06 15.29
CA ASP A 59 -12.76 -5.19 13.91
C ASP A 59 -12.43 -3.97 13.06
N ALA A 60 -12.52 -2.76 13.59
CA ALA A 60 -12.14 -1.51 12.92
C ALA A 60 -10.64 -1.42 12.64
N LEU A 61 -9.77 -1.84 13.57
CA LEU A 61 -8.34 -1.96 13.32
C LEU A 61 -8.06 -2.94 12.18
N PHE A 62 -8.70 -4.11 12.19
CA PHE A 62 -8.47 -5.14 11.18
C PHE A 62 -9.06 -4.77 9.82
N ALA A 63 -10.22 -4.14 9.78
CA ALA A 63 -10.78 -3.54 8.57
C ALA A 63 -9.80 -2.51 7.97
N ARG A 64 -9.17 -1.67 8.82
CA ARG A 64 -8.15 -0.73 8.37
C ARG A 64 -6.89 -1.42 7.85
N VAL A 65 -6.51 -2.56 8.42
CA VAL A 65 -5.38 -3.36 7.94
C VAL A 65 -5.66 -4.00 6.57
N MET A 66 -6.91 -4.36 6.30
CA MET A 66 -7.36 -4.97 5.04
C MET A 66 -7.82 -3.95 3.99
N SER A 67 -7.79 -2.65 4.32
CA SER A 67 -8.10 -1.55 3.40
C SER A 67 -6.83 -1.09 2.68
N PHE A 68 -7.00 -0.72 1.42
CA PHE A 68 -6.02 -0.10 0.54
C PHE A 68 -6.35 1.36 0.24
N ASP A 69 -7.49 1.90 0.70
CA ASP A 69 -8.00 3.23 0.30
C ASP A 69 -6.94 4.33 0.34
N THR A 70 -6.26 4.49 1.48
CA THR A 70 -5.27 5.57 1.65
C THR A 70 -4.02 5.34 0.82
N ASP A 71 -3.63 4.08 0.66
CA ASP A 71 -2.47 3.73 -0.16
C ASP A 71 -2.80 3.92 -1.65
N ALA A 72 -4.05 3.69 -2.05
CA ALA A 72 -4.56 3.96 -3.39
C ALA A 72 -4.69 5.45 -3.66
N ASP A 73 -5.13 6.25 -2.69
CA ASP A 73 -5.18 7.71 -2.82
C ASP A 73 -3.79 8.26 -3.16
N ASP A 74 -2.76 7.91 -2.39
CA ASP A 74 -1.39 8.35 -2.63
C ASP A 74 -0.83 7.80 -3.97
N LEU A 75 -1.12 6.53 -4.30
CA LEU A 75 -0.69 5.91 -5.56
C LEU A 75 -1.30 6.60 -6.78
N LEU A 76 -2.53 7.09 -6.65
CA LEU A 76 -3.31 7.72 -7.72
C LEU A 76 -3.20 9.25 -7.71
N ASP A 77 -2.46 9.86 -6.78
CA ASP A 77 -2.30 11.31 -6.63
C ASP A 77 -1.38 11.95 -7.68
N ALA A 78 -1.76 11.84 -8.94
CA ALA A 78 -1.12 12.53 -10.07
C ALA A 78 -2.09 12.61 -11.26
N PRO A 79 -1.95 13.60 -12.17
CA PRO A 79 -2.68 13.62 -13.44
C PRO A 79 -2.44 12.34 -14.27
N LEU A 80 -3.42 11.94 -15.08
CA LEU A 80 -3.31 10.73 -15.91
C LEU A 80 -2.09 10.79 -16.85
N ALA A 81 -1.79 11.99 -17.37
CA ALA A 81 -0.54 12.30 -18.04
C ALA A 81 0.61 12.29 -17.01
N GLY A 82 1.35 11.19 -16.94
CA GLY A 82 2.47 11.01 -16.01
C GLY A 82 2.17 10.11 -14.81
N LEU A 83 0.93 9.61 -14.69
CA LEU A 83 0.53 8.72 -13.60
C LEU A 83 1.43 7.47 -13.51
N GLY A 84 1.83 6.88 -14.64
CA GLY A 84 2.68 5.69 -14.64
C GLY A 84 4.04 5.93 -13.95
N ARG A 85 4.66 7.09 -14.19
CA ARG A 85 5.92 7.49 -13.52
C ARG A 85 5.69 7.70 -12.02
N HIS A 86 4.61 8.40 -11.66
CA HIS A 86 4.24 8.64 -10.27
C HIS A 86 4.05 7.34 -9.48
N MET A 87 3.26 6.41 -10.03
CA MET A 87 2.99 5.12 -9.40
C MET A 87 4.28 4.33 -9.13
N VAL A 88 5.21 4.28 -10.10
CA VAL A 88 6.52 3.61 -9.93
C VAL A 88 7.33 4.27 -8.82
N ARG A 89 7.45 5.60 -8.85
CA ARG A 89 8.20 6.35 -7.83
C ARG A 89 7.60 6.13 -6.44
N HIS A 90 6.26 6.16 -6.32
CA HIS A 90 5.55 5.96 -5.07
C HIS A 90 5.86 4.59 -4.47
N VAL A 91 5.71 3.51 -5.25
CA VAL A 91 5.99 2.14 -4.79
C VAL A 91 7.44 2.00 -4.30
N LEU A 92 8.42 2.56 -5.02
CA LEU A 92 9.83 2.47 -4.63
C LEU A 92 10.15 3.30 -3.38
N ALA A 93 9.58 4.51 -3.26
CA ALA A 93 9.75 5.36 -2.08
C ALA A 93 9.12 4.71 -0.83
N SER A 94 7.89 4.20 -0.97
CA SER A 94 7.17 3.45 0.07
C SER A 94 7.97 2.23 0.55
N GLN A 95 8.55 1.45 -0.37
CA GLN A 95 9.44 0.33 -0.03
C GLN A 95 10.71 0.78 0.72
N ARG A 96 11.31 1.91 0.37
CA ARG A 96 12.49 2.47 1.05
C ARG A 96 12.18 2.90 2.47
N ASP A 97 11.11 3.67 2.64
CA ASP A 97 10.80 4.33 3.90
C ASP A 97 10.10 3.38 4.88
N ARG A 98 9.24 2.49 4.37
CA ARG A 98 8.38 1.63 5.20
C ARG A 98 8.84 0.16 5.22
N GLY A 99 9.76 -0.22 4.33
CA GLY A 99 10.30 -1.59 4.19
C GLY A 99 9.34 -2.60 3.54
N ALA A 100 8.07 -2.23 3.36
CA ALA A 100 7.04 -3.02 2.69
C ALA A 100 5.93 -2.09 2.17
N ASP A 101 5.73 -2.06 0.86
CA ASP A 101 4.66 -1.31 0.24
C ASP A 101 3.32 -2.01 0.52
N PRO A 102 2.30 -1.24 0.97
CA PRO A 102 0.99 -1.79 1.30
C PRO A 102 0.29 -2.54 0.18
N LEU A 103 0.43 -2.11 -1.07
CA LEU A 103 -0.20 -2.71 -2.24
C LEU A 103 0.43 -4.07 -2.56
N LEU A 104 1.72 -4.25 -2.26
CA LEU A 104 2.42 -5.52 -2.45
C LEU A 104 1.97 -6.62 -1.48
N ARG A 105 1.23 -6.28 -0.42
CA ARG A 105 0.69 -7.28 0.52
C ARG A 105 -0.25 -8.27 -0.17
N ILE A 106 -0.94 -7.86 -1.24
CA ILE A 106 -1.85 -8.74 -1.96
C ILE A 106 -1.13 -9.98 -2.51
N ALA A 107 0.13 -9.82 -2.95
CA ALA A 107 0.92 -10.90 -3.51
C ALA A 107 1.33 -11.97 -2.49
N PHE A 108 1.24 -11.68 -1.18
CA PHE A 108 1.67 -12.58 -0.09
C PHE A 108 0.58 -12.84 0.95
N ALA A 109 -0.63 -12.35 0.70
CA ALA A 109 -1.74 -12.60 1.61
C ALA A 109 -2.04 -14.10 1.64
N PRO A 110 -2.26 -14.71 2.82
CA PRO A 110 -2.80 -16.07 2.88
C PRO A 110 -4.18 -16.06 2.21
N LEU A 111 -4.25 -16.56 0.97
CA LEU A 111 -5.42 -16.40 0.09
C LEU A 111 -6.56 -17.39 0.41
N HIS A 112 -6.42 -18.21 1.44
CA HIS A 112 -7.38 -19.25 1.81
C HIS A 112 -8.47 -18.74 2.77
N GLY A 113 -9.71 -19.11 2.48
CA GLY A 113 -10.91 -18.75 3.25
C GLY A 113 -11.36 -17.29 3.07
N ASP A 114 -12.44 -16.93 3.75
CA ASP A 114 -13.19 -15.66 3.60
C ASP A 114 -12.34 -14.39 3.71
N ARG A 115 -11.21 -14.47 4.42
CA ARG A 115 -10.27 -13.34 4.57
C ARG A 115 -9.53 -13.00 3.29
N GLY A 116 -9.16 -14.03 2.51
CA GLY A 116 -8.58 -13.83 1.19
C GLY A 116 -9.57 -13.15 0.25
N ASP A 117 -10.85 -13.53 0.34
CA ASP A 117 -11.92 -12.94 -0.46
C ASP A 117 -12.15 -11.47 -0.12
N ILE A 118 -12.22 -11.11 1.16
CA ILE A 118 -12.36 -9.71 1.58
C ILE A 118 -11.18 -8.87 1.10
N LEU A 119 -9.94 -9.35 1.25
CA LEU A 119 -8.77 -8.61 0.81
C LEU A 119 -8.74 -8.43 -0.72
N ARG A 120 -9.09 -9.47 -1.48
CA ARG A 120 -9.21 -9.39 -2.95
C ARG A 120 -10.31 -8.41 -3.37
N ALA A 121 -11.47 -8.48 -2.73
CA ALA A 121 -12.58 -7.56 -2.99
C ALA A 121 -12.19 -6.11 -2.69
N ASN A 122 -11.54 -5.86 -1.55
CA ASN A 122 -11.03 -4.53 -1.21
C ASN A 122 -9.97 -4.05 -2.21
N PHE A 123 -9.00 -4.89 -2.57
CA PHE A 123 -7.97 -4.54 -3.55
C PHE A 123 -8.58 -4.18 -4.89
N ARG A 124 -9.54 -4.99 -5.36
CA ARG A 124 -10.26 -4.72 -6.60
C ARG A 124 -11.00 -3.39 -6.55
N ALA A 125 -11.86 -3.21 -5.55
CA ALA A 125 -12.71 -2.03 -5.45
C ALA A 125 -11.92 -0.74 -5.19
N GLN A 126 -10.86 -0.81 -4.38
CA GLN A 126 -10.14 0.38 -3.89
C GLN A 126 -8.92 0.72 -4.74
N VAL A 127 -8.38 -0.22 -5.53
CA VAL A 127 -7.18 0.01 -6.35
C VAL A 127 -7.51 -0.11 -7.84
N THR A 128 -7.88 -1.30 -8.32
CA THR A 128 -8.00 -1.54 -9.77
C THR A 128 -9.23 -0.86 -10.36
N ASP A 129 -10.38 -0.94 -9.69
CA ASP A 129 -11.63 -0.31 -10.17
C ASP A 129 -11.53 1.23 -10.11
N ARG A 130 -10.88 1.77 -9.07
CA ARG A 130 -10.57 3.22 -8.98
C ARG A 130 -9.64 3.69 -10.09
N LEU A 131 -8.59 2.93 -10.39
CA LEU A 131 -7.70 3.24 -11.50
C LEU A 131 -8.44 3.16 -12.83
N ALA A 132 -9.21 2.08 -13.06
CA ALA A 132 -9.99 1.86 -14.28
C ALA A 132 -10.99 2.99 -14.52
N ALA A 133 -11.65 3.50 -13.48
CA ALA A 133 -12.58 4.63 -13.56
C ALA A 133 -11.93 5.94 -14.06
N ARG A 134 -10.60 6.04 -14.03
CA ARG A 134 -9.85 7.18 -14.59
C ARG A 134 -9.41 6.98 -16.03
N LEU A 135 -9.50 5.76 -16.57
CA LEU A 135 -9.03 5.44 -17.90
C LEU A 135 -10.14 5.60 -18.92
N THR A 136 -9.77 6.02 -20.13
CA THR A 136 -10.67 6.12 -21.28
C THR A 136 -10.36 5.03 -22.32
N GLY A 137 -11.35 4.72 -23.15
CA GLY A 137 -11.22 3.73 -24.23
C GLY A 137 -11.54 2.31 -23.79
N PRO A 138 -11.35 1.33 -24.69
CA PRO A 138 -11.67 -0.06 -24.42
C PRO A 138 -10.79 -0.66 -23.31
N ASP A 139 -11.30 -1.72 -22.69
CA ASP A 139 -10.58 -2.59 -21.76
C ASP A 139 -9.94 -1.88 -20.56
N ALA A 140 -10.53 -0.77 -20.10
CA ALA A 140 -10.02 0.02 -18.97
C ALA A 140 -9.75 -0.83 -17.72
N GLY A 141 -10.63 -1.80 -17.41
CA GLY A 141 -10.44 -2.73 -16.30
C GLY A 141 -9.19 -3.59 -16.46
N LEU A 142 -9.06 -4.29 -17.59
CA LEU A 142 -7.90 -5.14 -17.90
C LEU A 142 -6.60 -4.32 -17.90
N ARG A 143 -6.62 -3.13 -18.51
CA ARG A 143 -5.46 -2.23 -18.56
C ARG A 143 -5.04 -1.74 -17.17
N ALA A 144 -5.99 -1.44 -16.29
CA ALA A 144 -5.70 -1.11 -14.90
C ALA A 144 -5.06 -2.29 -14.16
N GLU A 145 -5.59 -3.51 -14.34
CA GLU A 145 -5.01 -4.73 -13.78
C GLU A 145 -3.58 -4.98 -14.28
N LEU A 146 -3.31 -4.81 -15.58
CA LEU A 146 -1.97 -4.97 -16.16
C LEU A 146 -0.98 -3.92 -15.65
N ALA A 147 -1.39 -2.66 -15.52
CA ALA A 147 -0.58 -1.60 -14.91
C ALA A 147 -0.20 -1.96 -13.45
N VAL A 148 -1.18 -2.40 -12.66
CA VAL A 148 -0.98 -2.81 -11.27
C VAL A 148 -0.11 -4.07 -11.19
N ALA A 149 -0.28 -5.04 -12.08
CA ALA A 149 0.56 -6.24 -12.15
C ALA A 149 2.04 -5.88 -12.40
N ALA A 150 2.32 -4.93 -13.30
CA ALA A 150 3.66 -4.44 -13.55
C ALA A 150 4.30 -3.80 -12.30
N LEU A 151 3.51 -3.07 -11.51
CA LEU A 151 3.96 -2.47 -10.25
C LEU A 151 4.21 -3.54 -9.17
N ILE A 152 3.34 -4.54 -9.08
CA ILE A 152 3.51 -5.66 -8.14
C ILE A 152 4.83 -6.40 -8.44
N GLY A 153 5.08 -6.72 -9.71
CA GLY A 153 6.33 -7.38 -10.14
C GLY A 153 7.57 -6.55 -9.78
N LEU A 154 7.55 -5.23 -10.03
CA LEU A 154 8.63 -4.33 -9.66
C LEU A 154 8.86 -4.31 -8.14
N GLY A 155 7.78 -4.22 -7.37
CA GLY A 155 7.85 -4.22 -5.92
C GLY A 155 8.41 -5.50 -5.33
N VAL A 156 8.05 -6.66 -5.90
CA VAL A 156 8.62 -7.97 -5.55
C VAL A 156 10.12 -8.01 -5.86
N MET A 157 10.53 -7.53 -7.04
CA MET A 157 11.94 -7.45 -7.43
C MET A 157 12.75 -6.57 -6.45
N TYR A 158 12.18 -5.43 -6.02
CA TYR A 158 12.83 -4.51 -5.10
C TYR A 158 12.92 -5.03 -3.66
N GLY A 159 11.82 -5.59 -3.14
CA GLY A 159 11.66 -5.92 -1.72
C GLY A 159 12.08 -7.35 -1.35
N ILE A 160 11.82 -8.31 -2.23
CA ILE A 160 11.92 -9.75 -1.92
C ILE A 160 13.11 -10.37 -2.64
N ALA A 161 13.15 -10.28 -3.96
CA ALA A 161 14.33 -10.71 -4.72
C ALA A 161 15.54 -9.83 -4.39
N ARG A 162 15.30 -8.62 -3.87
CA ARG A 162 16.32 -7.65 -3.43
C ARG A 162 17.39 -7.42 -4.51
N GLY A 163 16.96 -7.22 -5.75
CA GLY A 163 17.86 -7.03 -6.88
C GLY A 163 18.87 -5.89 -6.60
N PRO A 164 20.18 -6.16 -6.60
CA PRO A 164 21.18 -5.21 -6.09
C PRO A 164 21.21 -3.91 -6.90
N ARG A 165 21.25 -4.01 -8.23
CA ARG A 165 21.25 -2.84 -9.13
C ARG A 165 19.99 -1.98 -8.97
N LEU A 166 18.83 -2.62 -8.82
CA LEU A 166 17.56 -1.91 -8.66
C LEU A 166 17.51 -1.13 -7.33
N ARG A 167 18.14 -1.66 -6.28
CA ARG A 167 18.20 -1.01 -4.97
C ARG A 167 19.23 0.11 -4.90
N GLU A 168 20.32 -0.01 -5.67
CA GLU A 168 21.34 1.03 -5.85
C GLU A 168 20.82 2.23 -6.66
N SER A 169 20.01 1.98 -7.69
CA SER A 169 19.38 3.04 -8.51
C SER A 169 18.47 3.95 -7.71
N GLY A 170 18.39 5.23 -8.07
CA GLY A 170 17.44 6.17 -7.46
C GLY A 170 15.99 5.85 -7.86
N PRO A 171 14.98 6.17 -7.02
CA PRO A 171 13.57 5.92 -7.35
C PRO A 171 13.13 6.71 -8.58
N ASP A 172 13.69 7.90 -8.81
CA ASP A 172 13.46 8.70 -10.02
C ASP A 172 14.03 8.05 -11.27
N GLU A 173 15.26 7.55 -11.21
CA GLU A 173 15.91 6.86 -12.34
C GLU A 173 15.11 5.63 -12.79
N VAL A 174 14.62 4.85 -11.82
CA VAL A 174 13.77 3.69 -12.12
C VAL A 174 12.40 4.13 -12.62
N ALA A 175 11.82 5.19 -12.06
CA ALA A 175 10.54 5.74 -12.52
C ALA A 175 10.61 6.27 -13.96
N ASP A 176 11.72 6.88 -14.36
CA ASP A 176 11.94 7.35 -15.73
C ASP A 176 12.07 6.17 -16.71
N ARG A 177 12.67 5.05 -16.28
CA ARG A 177 12.85 3.85 -17.11
C ARG A 177 11.61 2.94 -17.17
N TYR A 178 10.94 2.72 -16.05
CA TYR A 178 9.83 1.76 -15.92
C TYR A 178 8.45 2.44 -16.02
N GLY A 179 8.36 3.73 -15.72
CA GLY A 179 7.13 4.53 -15.84
C GLY A 179 6.47 4.45 -17.21
N PRO A 180 7.21 4.51 -18.34
CA PRO A 180 6.63 4.36 -19.67
C PRO A 180 5.91 3.03 -19.90
N LEU A 181 6.41 1.92 -19.33
CA LEU A 181 5.74 0.60 -19.42
C LEU A 181 4.37 0.62 -18.75
N VAL A 182 4.30 1.23 -17.56
CA VAL A 182 3.04 1.40 -16.82
C VAL A 182 2.12 2.36 -17.57
N GLN A 183 2.64 3.51 -18.01
CA GLN A 183 1.89 4.53 -18.72
C GLN A 183 1.29 4.00 -20.03
N ALA A 184 1.97 3.10 -20.74
CA ALA A 184 1.44 2.46 -21.96
C ALA A 184 0.15 1.67 -21.70
N GLN A 185 -0.05 1.13 -20.50
CA GLN A 185 -1.32 0.51 -20.11
C GLN A 185 -2.38 1.58 -19.78
N LEU A 186 -1.98 2.69 -19.17
CA LEU A 186 -2.91 3.75 -18.75
C LEU A 186 -3.41 4.62 -19.91
N THR A 187 -2.56 4.84 -20.90
CA THR A 187 -2.82 5.62 -22.11
C THR A 187 -2.08 4.96 -23.26
N PRO A 188 -2.62 3.86 -23.83
CA PRO A 188 -2.02 3.25 -25.01
C PRO A 188 -1.98 4.30 -26.11
N GLY A 189 -0.82 4.43 -26.76
CA GLY A 189 -0.72 5.24 -27.97
C GLY A 189 -1.77 4.75 -28.96
N ALA A 190 -2.51 5.69 -29.54
CA ALA A 190 -3.42 5.40 -30.65
C ALA A 190 -2.64 4.82 -31.84
#